data_AF-A0A7X6RPI8-F1
#
_entry.id   AF-A0A7X6RPI8-F1
#
_cell.length_a   1.000
_cell.length_b   1.000
_cell.length_c   1.000
_cell.angle_alpha   90.00
_cell.angle_beta   90.00
_cell.angle_gamma   90.00
#
_symmetry.space_group_name_H-M   'P 1'
#
loop_
_entity.id
_entity.type
_entity.pdbx_description
1 polymer ?
#
loop_
_entity_poly.entity_id
_entity_poly.type
_entity_poly.pdbx_seq_one_letter_code
_entity_poly.pdbx_strand_id
1 'polypeptide(L)'
;MDTEAEAPRARTEARPTPPPRLLILDVLRGIAILGTLATNIWLFLPGVAESAGAFRAVLDPLLNGKSYALLAMMFGIGLAVQHRSAAAHGRPWPGRNGWRQVLLLVEGALHTVLLFAWDVLMGYAVTALVVVWLLRRSEKVRSVVMWTALGANLALMSAFTLLFTLFPAGDPAPATVGAQELLFIEGSYPDQVAERWTGFFGTRAEILVALPMCLFLFLLGVRLYRSGAFDDTARGRLIRGRLLAWGLGLGLPLCVLGSAISELGTAHRYAFSGLLMLGYVGLTGWLLDRARGNGQVVRSLRAVGRTALTCYVLQNLLGSVIFYGWGLGLAGVLVGADPTVVAATVAAAYCAIALILVTAARMWSRRFARGPLESVSARVLALLPERR
;
A
#
# COMPACT_ATOMS: atom_id res chain seq x y z
N MET A 1 5.84 -50.06 -55.82
CA MET A 1 6.80 -50.06 -54.71
C MET A 1 7.78 -48.94 -54.96
N ASP A 2 7.85 -47.83 -54.24
CA ASP A 2 7.16 -47.38 -53.04
C ASP A 2 7.17 -45.85 -53.05
N THR A 3 6.00 -45.23 -52.87
CA THR A 3 5.85 -43.81 -52.58
C THR A 3 6.16 -43.58 -51.10
N GLU A 4 7.31 -43.00 -50.78
CA GLU A 4 7.63 -42.52 -49.44
C GLU A 4 6.82 -41.25 -49.14
N ALA A 5 5.83 -41.39 -48.25
CA ALA A 5 5.05 -40.29 -47.70
C ALA A 5 5.88 -39.53 -46.65
N GLU A 6 6.21 -38.28 -46.95
CA GLU A 6 6.89 -37.37 -46.03
C GLU A 6 5.93 -36.95 -44.90
N ALA A 7 6.25 -37.36 -43.66
CA ALA A 7 5.43 -37.06 -42.48
C ALA A 7 5.43 -35.55 -42.17
N PRO A 8 4.28 -34.96 -41.74
CA PRO A 8 4.21 -33.53 -41.47
C PRO A 8 5.00 -33.20 -40.21
N ARG A 9 6.01 -32.32 -40.33
CA ARG A 9 6.74 -31.76 -39.18
C ARG A 9 5.74 -31.03 -38.26
N ALA A 10 5.57 -31.55 -37.05
CA ALA A 10 4.75 -30.95 -36.01
C ALA A 10 5.18 -29.48 -35.79
N ARG A 11 4.29 -28.53 -36.08
CA ARG A 11 4.48 -27.13 -35.72
C ARG A 11 4.62 -27.06 -34.21
N THR A 12 5.81 -26.69 -33.73
CA THR A 12 6.01 -26.28 -32.35
C THR A 12 5.06 -25.12 -32.07
N GLU A 13 3.96 -25.39 -31.36
CA GLU A 13 3.06 -24.34 -30.90
C GLU A 13 3.88 -23.34 -30.08
N ALA A 14 4.01 -22.12 -30.60
CA ALA A 14 4.68 -21.04 -29.91
C ALA A 14 3.97 -20.85 -28.55
N ARG A 15 4.71 -21.08 -27.45
CA ARG A 15 4.19 -20.77 -26.11
C ARG A 15 3.64 -19.35 -26.14
N PRO A 16 2.38 -19.11 -25.71
CA PRO A 16 1.81 -17.78 -25.71
C PRO A 16 2.74 -16.85 -24.95
N THR A 17 3.20 -15.79 -25.61
CA THR A 17 3.99 -14.74 -24.97
C THR A 17 3.22 -14.27 -23.75
N PRO A 18 3.84 -14.25 -22.55
CA PRO A 18 3.15 -13.79 -21.36
C PRO A 18 2.64 -12.37 -21.61
N PRO A 19 1.39 -12.06 -21.22
CA PRO A 19 0.80 -10.77 -21.51
C PRO A 19 1.71 -9.65 -21.00
N PRO A 20 1.85 -8.55 -21.76
CA PRO A 20 2.74 -7.46 -21.40
C PRO A 20 2.38 -6.94 -20.01
N ARG A 21 3.39 -6.83 -19.13
CA ARG A 21 3.21 -6.22 -17.80
C ARG A 21 2.67 -4.81 -17.97
N LEU A 22 1.55 -4.53 -17.31
CA LEU A 22 0.90 -3.22 -17.35
C LEU A 22 1.75 -2.19 -16.61
N LEU A 23 2.43 -1.32 -17.38
CA LEU A 23 3.32 -0.27 -16.87
C LEU A 23 2.65 0.60 -15.79
N ILE A 24 1.38 0.96 -16.01
CA ILE A 24 0.59 1.78 -15.09
C ILE A 24 0.49 1.15 -13.69
N LEU A 25 0.40 -0.17 -13.58
CA LEU A 25 0.32 -0.85 -12.28
C LEU A 25 1.64 -0.78 -11.51
N ASP A 26 2.78 -0.91 -12.21
CA ASP A 26 4.09 -0.75 -11.60
C ASP A 26 4.29 0.71 -11.13
N VAL A 27 3.86 1.70 -11.93
CA VAL A 27 3.98 3.11 -11.55
C VAL A 27 3.08 3.46 -10.36
N LEU A 28 1.81 3.03 -10.36
CA LEU A 28 0.88 3.26 -9.25
C LEU A 28 1.38 2.63 -7.94
N ARG A 29 1.98 1.45 -8.01
CA ARG A 29 2.64 0.84 -6.83
C ARG A 29 3.81 1.66 -6.35
N GLY A 30 4.65 2.17 -7.26
CA GLY A 30 5.76 3.06 -6.90
C GLY A 30 5.29 4.34 -6.20
N ILE A 31 4.23 4.97 -6.72
CA ILE A 31 3.59 6.14 -6.11
C ILE A 31 3.05 5.78 -4.72
N ALA A 32 2.37 4.64 -4.58
CA ALA A 32 1.82 4.21 -3.29
C ALA A 32 2.91 3.99 -2.24
N ILE A 33 4.03 3.35 -2.60
CA ILE A 33 5.15 3.12 -1.67
C ILE A 33 5.76 4.44 -1.20
N LEU A 34 6.17 5.33 -2.12
CA LEU A 34 6.73 6.62 -1.73
C LEU A 34 5.71 7.48 -0.96
N GLY A 35 4.44 7.41 -1.34
CA GLY A 35 3.36 8.05 -0.62
C GLY A 35 3.16 7.51 0.79
N THR A 36 3.35 6.20 1.02
CA THR A 36 3.29 5.61 2.37
C THR A 36 4.46 6.05 3.25
N LEU A 37 5.66 6.23 2.68
CA LEU A 37 6.77 6.83 3.41
C LEU A 37 6.45 8.24 3.85
N ALA A 38 5.90 9.07 2.95
CA ALA A 38 5.56 10.46 3.27
C ALA A 38 4.56 10.60 4.43
N THR A 39 3.62 9.65 4.55
CA THR A 39 2.63 9.63 5.63
C THR A 39 3.19 9.00 6.90
N ASN A 40 3.96 7.94 6.78
CA ASN A 40 4.39 7.14 7.94
C ASN A 40 5.68 7.66 8.57
N ILE A 41 6.44 8.53 7.91
CA ILE A 41 7.69 9.06 8.47
C ILE A 41 7.46 9.74 9.83
N TRP A 42 6.28 10.34 10.03
CA TRP A 42 5.88 10.97 11.29
C TRP A 42 5.68 9.98 12.44
N LEU A 43 5.38 8.71 12.15
CA LEU A 43 5.20 7.66 13.16
C LEU A 43 6.53 7.26 13.82
N PHE A 44 7.67 7.72 13.29
CA PHE A 44 8.98 7.56 13.91
C PHE A 44 9.34 8.71 14.87
N LEU A 45 8.49 9.73 14.99
CA LEU A 45 8.70 10.90 15.86
C LEU A 45 7.56 11.03 16.90
N PRO A 46 7.42 10.07 17.83
CA PRO A 46 6.41 10.19 18.90
C PRO A 46 6.67 11.45 19.75
N GLY A 47 5.60 12.13 20.18
CA GLY A 47 5.68 13.39 20.93
C GLY A 47 6.13 14.65 20.18
N VAL A 48 6.70 14.52 18.97
CA VAL A 48 7.23 15.66 18.17
C VAL A 48 6.42 15.91 16.90
N ALA A 49 5.68 14.91 16.41
CA ALA A 49 4.95 15.01 15.14
C ALA A 49 3.84 16.09 15.11
N GLU A 50 3.33 16.52 16.26
CA GLU A 50 2.27 17.55 16.35
C GLU A 50 2.82 18.97 16.19
N SER A 51 4.11 19.19 16.45
CA SER A 51 4.70 20.53 16.41
C SER A 51 4.96 21.03 14.98
N ALA A 52 5.08 20.16 13.98
CA ALA A 52 5.49 20.51 12.60
C ALA A 52 4.41 21.17 11.70
N GLY A 53 3.41 21.83 12.30
CA GLY A 53 2.09 22.16 11.75
C GLY A 53 2.01 22.58 10.27
N ALA A 54 2.87 23.48 9.78
CA ALA A 54 2.75 24.03 8.42
C ALA A 54 3.08 23.02 7.29
N PHE A 55 4.11 22.20 7.44
CA PHE A 55 4.50 21.24 6.40
C PHE A 55 3.55 20.05 6.36
N ARG A 56 3.13 19.59 7.54
CA ARG A 56 2.14 18.53 7.69
C ARG A 56 0.78 18.96 7.13
N ALA A 57 0.38 20.23 7.32
CA ALA A 57 -0.84 20.79 6.74
C ALA A 57 -0.89 20.74 5.20
N VAL A 58 0.26 20.73 4.52
CA VAL A 58 0.32 20.59 3.04
C VAL A 58 0.30 19.12 2.62
N LEU A 59 1.08 18.27 3.29
CA LEU A 59 1.21 16.86 2.90
C LEU A 59 0.01 16.01 3.29
N ASP A 60 -0.60 16.25 4.46
CA ASP A 60 -1.69 15.40 4.94
C ASP A 60 -2.91 15.41 4.00
N PRO A 61 -3.42 16.57 3.55
CA PRO A 61 -4.53 16.61 2.60
C PRO A 61 -4.21 15.93 1.27
N LEU A 62 -2.94 15.88 0.86
CA LEU A 62 -2.52 15.32 -0.42
C LEU A 62 -2.17 13.83 -0.37
N LEU A 63 -1.68 13.31 0.76
CA LEU A 63 -1.11 11.95 0.82
C LEU A 63 -1.77 11.08 1.88
N ASN A 64 -2.26 11.66 2.97
CA ASN A 64 -2.84 10.92 4.08
C ASN A 64 -4.12 10.19 3.63
N GLY A 65 -4.24 8.92 4.02
CA GLY A 65 -5.28 7.98 3.60
C GLY A 65 -5.20 7.52 2.13
N LYS A 66 -4.74 8.38 1.21
CA LYS A 66 -4.75 8.13 -0.23
C LYS A 66 -3.70 7.11 -0.66
N SER A 67 -2.49 7.23 -0.12
CA SER A 67 -1.39 6.27 -0.38
C SER A 67 -1.73 4.88 0.13
N TYR A 68 -2.34 4.81 1.33
CA TYR A 68 -2.85 3.56 1.91
C TYR A 68 -3.97 2.96 1.04
N ALA A 69 -4.95 3.78 0.64
CA ALA A 69 -6.05 3.31 -0.18
C ALA A 69 -5.58 2.81 -1.56
N LEU A 70 -4.59 3.49 -2.13
CA LEU A 70 -3.98 3.12 -3.40
C LEU A 70 -3.25 1.78 -3.27
N LEU A 71 -2.46 1.60 -2.20
CA LEU A 71 -1.73 0.36 -1.96
C LEU A 71 -2.70 -0.83 -1.78
N ALA A 72 -3.73 -0.68 -0.95
CA ALA A 72 -4.77 -1.70 -0.76
C ALA A 72 -5.46 -2.09 -2.08
N MET A 73 -5.87 -1.11 -2.87
CA MET A 73 -6.45 -1.37 -4.20
C MET A 73 -5.46 -2.06 -5.15
N MET A 74 -4.17 -1.68 -5.13
CA MET A 74 -3.12 -2.34 -5.91
C MET A 74 -2.88 -3.80 -5.51
N PHE A 75 -3.07 -4.16 -4.23
CA PHE A 75 -3.07 -5.54 -3.77
C PHE A 75 -4.26 -6.31 -4.36
N GLY A 76 -5.47 -5.74 -4.33
CA GLY A 76 -6.66 -6.31 -4.97
C GLY A 76 -6.47 -6.57 -6.47
N ILE A 77 -5.92 -5.60 -7.20
CA ILE A 77 -5.55 -5.77 -8.61
C ILE A 77 -4.52 -6.90 -8.78
N GLY A 78 -3.53 -6.96 -7.89
CA GLY A 78 -2.52 -8.03 -7.89
C GLY A 78 -3.14 -9.43 -7.80
N LEU A 79 -4.13 -9.62 -6.92
CA LEU A 79 -4.88 -10.86 -6.81
C LEU A 79 -5.71 -11.16 -8.06
N ALA A 80 -6.34 -10.15 -8.66
CA ALA A 80 -7.10 -10.32 -9.90
C ALA A 80 -6.21 -10.73 -11.08
N VAL A 81 -5.01 -10.15 -11.20
CA VAL A 81 -3.99 -10.53 -12.18
C VAL A 81 -3.55 -11.98 -11.96
N GLN A 82 -3.25 -12.36 -10.71
CA GLN A 82 -2.87 -13.74 -10.36
C GLN A 82 -3.97 -14.74 -10.67
N HIS A 83 -5.23 -14.40 -10.38
CA HIS A 83 -6.39 -15.24 -10.68
C HIS A 83 -6.59 -15.44 -12.18
N ARG A 84 -6.51 -14.36 -12.97
CA ARG A 84 -6.58 -14.44 -14.44
C ARG A 84 -5.42 -15.27 -15.00
N SER A 85 -4.22 -15.10 -14.47
CA SER A 85 -3.05 -15.86 -14.88
C SER A 85 -3.19 -17.35 -14.56
N ALA A 86 -3.72 -17.71 -13.38
CA ALA A 86 -3.98 -19.10 -13.01
C ALA A 86 -4.99 -19.76 -13.96
N ALA A 87 -6.11 -19.08 -14.23
CA ALA A 87 -7.12 -19.57 -15.18
C ALA A 87 -6.56 -19.74 -16.60
N ALA A 88 -5.77 -18.77 -17.08
CA ALA A 88 -5.16 -18.81 -18.42
C ALA A 88 -4.13 -19.95 -18.60
N HIS A 89 -3.57 -20.47 -17.51
CA HIS A 89 -2.59 -21.57 -17.53
C HIS A 89 -3.16 -22.87 -16.94
N GLY A 90 -4.49 -22.97 -16.77
CA GLY A 90 -5.14 -24.18 -16.25
C GLY A 90 -4.71 -24.57 -14.82
N ARG A 91 -4.24 -23.62 -14.00
CA ARG A 91 -3.77 -23.88 -12.63
C ARG A 91 -4.93 -23.79 -11.62
N PRO A 92 -4.94 -24.64 -10.58
CA PRO A 92 -5.98 -24.59 -9.56
C PRO A 92 -5.93 -23.27 -8.78
N TRP A 93 -7.10 -22.74 -8.42
CA TRP A 93 -7.25 -21.58 -7.55
C TRP A 93 -7.97 -21.97 -6.24
N PRO A 94 -7.43 -21.62 -5.05
CA PRO A 94 -6.38 -20.63 -4.81
C PRO A 94 -4.95 -21.15 -4.97
N GLY A 95 -4.75 -22.46 -4.98
CA GLY A 95 -3.43 -23.10 -5.16
C GLY A 95 -2.36 -22.47 -4.25
N ARG A 96 -1.20 -22.16 -4.84
CA ARG A 96 -0.09 -21.46 -4.15
C ARG A 96 -0.43 -20.03 -3.72
N ASN A 97 -1.45 -19.37 -4.27
CA ASN A 97 -1.77 -17.99 -3.89
C ASN A 97 -2.32 -17.86 -2.48
N GLY A 98 -2.93 -18.92 -1.92
CA GLY A 98 -3.29 -18.97 -0.49
C GLY A 98 -2.05 -18.90 0.39
N TRP A 99 -1.09 -19.80 0.15
CA TRP A 99 0.20 -19.82 0.85
C TRP A 99 0.99 -18.52 0.70
N ARG A 100 0.91 -17.88 -0.47
CA ARG A 100 1.54 -16.57 -0.68
C ARG A 100 1.02 -15.53 0.32
N GLN A 101 -0.27 -15.53 0.66
CA GLN A 101 -0.79 -14.57 1.65
C GLN A 101 -0.42 -14.98 3.08
N VAL A 102 -0.29 -16.28 3.36
CA VAL A 102 0.25 -16.76 4.64
C VAL A 102 1.70 -16.31 4.82
N LEU A 103 2.53 -16.43 3.77
CA LEU A 103 3.90 -15.90 3.80
C LEU A 103 3.92 -14.39 4.02
N LEU A 104 3.02 -13.65 3.36
CA LEU A 104 2.88 -12.20 3.57
C LEU A 104 2.46 -11.87 5.02
N LEU A 105 1.61 -12.69 5.63
CA LEU A 105 1.21 -12.53 7.02
C LEU A 105 2.39 -12.75 7.98
N VAL A 106 3.22 -13.76 7.72
CA VAL A 106 4.44 -14.04 8.49
C VAL A 106 5.46 -12.92 8.30
N GLU A 107 5.68 -12.46 7.06
CA GLU A 107 6.54 -11.31 6.77
C GLU A 107 6.06 -10.05 7.48
N GLY A 108 4.75 -9.80 7.49
CA GLY A 108 4.14 -8.71 8.24
C GLY A 108 4.38 -8.84 9.74
N ALA A 109 4.14 -10.01 10.34
CA ALA A 109 4.36 -10.24 11.76
C ALA A 109 5.84 -10.03 12.17
N LEU A 110 6.77 -10.55 11.38
CA LEU A 110 8.21 -10.33 11.59
C LEU A 110 8.55 -8.86 11.46
N HIS A 111 8.05 -8.19 10.42
CA HIS A 111 8.27 -6.76 10.21
C HIS A 111 7.73 -5.94 11.39
N THR A 112 6.57 -6.30 11.94
CA THR A 112 5.98 -5.58 13.06
C THR A 112 6.78 -5.72 14.35
N VAL A 113 7.26 -6.93 14.66
CA VAL A 113 8.05 -7.17 15.86
C VAL A 113 9.45 -6.55 15.73
N LEU A 114 10.09 -6.73 14.57
CA LEU A 114 11.50 -6.38 14.40
C LEU A 114 11.72 -4.91 14.04
N LEU A 115 10.77 -4.24 13.38
CA LEU A 115 11.02 -2.92 12.79
C LEU A 115 9.96 -1.88 13.14
N PHE A 116 8.67 -2.17 12.92
CA PHE A 116 7.66 -1.11 12.89
C PHE A 116 6.26 -1.55 13.33
N ALA A 117 5.78 -0.99 14.45
CA ALA A 117 4.53 -1.42 15.11
C ALA A 117 3.25 -1.22 14.27
N TRP A 118 3.23 -0.21 13.39
CA TRP A 118 2.07 0.23 12.60
C TRP A 118 2.07 -0.34 11.17
N ASP A 119 2.40 -1.62 11.06
CA ASP A 119 2.53 -2.33 9.79
C ASP A 119 1.17 -2.58 9.09
N VAL A 120 1.15 -2.42 7.76
CA VAL A 120 -0.05 -2.66 6.94
C VAL A 120 -0.09 -4.05 6.28
N LEU A 121 1.05 -4.75 6.20
CA LEU A 121 1.21 -6.05 5.54
C LEU A 121 0.31 -7.10 6.17
N MET A 122 0.23 -7.16 7.50
CA MET A 122 -0.64 -8.12 8.20
C MET A 122 -2.11 -7.93 7.84
N GLY A 123 -2.62 -6.69 7.91
CA GLY A 123 -4.01 -6.38 7.57
C GLY A 123 -4.33 -6.67 6.10
N TYR A 124 -3.37 -6.41 5.21
CA TYR A 124 -3.50 -6.76 3.79
C TYR A 124 -3.44 -8.26 3.54
N ALA A 125 -2.63 -9.01 4.28
CA ALA A 125 -2.56 -10.46 4.17
C ALA A 125 -3.89 -11.12 4.59
N VAL A 126 -4.47 -10.67 5.71
CA VAL A 126 -5.79 -11.12 6.18
C VAL A 126 -6.88 -10.78 5.15
N THR A 127 -6.91 -9.54 4.67
CA THR A 127 -7.84 -9.12 3.62
C THR A 127 -7.65 -9.94 2.34
N ALA A 128 -6.40 -10.19 1.94
CA ALA A 128 -6.07 -10.95 0.75
C ALA A 128 -6.55 -12.41 0.85
N LEU A 129 -6.45 -13.05 2.01
CA LEU A 129 -6.98 -14.40 2.23
C LEU A 129 -8.50 -14.46 1.98
N VAL A 130 -9.24 -13.48 2.51
CA VAL A 130 -10.69 -13.35 2.27
C VAL A 130 -10.99 -13.13 0.78
N VAL A 131 -10.26 -12.22 0.13
CA VAL A 131 -10.45 -11.89 -1.29
C VAL A 131 -10.08 -13.07 -2.20
N VAL A 132 -9.04 -13.84 -1.86
CA VAL A 132 -8.65 -15.06 -2.58
C VAL A 132 -9.82 -16.06 -2.59
N TRP A 133 -10.53 -16.22 -1.47
CA TRP A 133 -11.74 -17.04 -1.43
C TRP A 133 -12.90 -16.41 -2.23
N LEU A 134 -13.12 -15.09 -2.11
CA LEU A 134 -14.17 -14.37 -2.84
C LEU A 134 -13.99 -14.39 -4.37
N LEU A 135 -12.76 -14.53 -4.86
CA LEU A 135 -12.49 -14.69 -6.29
C LEU A 135 -13.07 -15.98 -6.87
N ARG A 136 -13.32 -17.01 -6.04
CA ARG A 136 -14.05 -18.23 -6.44
C ARG A 136 -15.56 -18.03 -6.57
N ARG A 137 -16.10 -16.93 -6.05
CA ARG A 137 -17.54 -16.65 -6.02
C ARG A 137 -17.98 -15.87 -7.26
N SER A 138 -19.29 -15.74 -7.46
CA SER A 138 -19.85 -14.97 -8.57
C SER A 138 -19.57 -13.47 -8.42
N GLU A 139 -19.69 -12.71 -9.50
CA GLU A 139 -19.55 -11.25 -9.44
C GLU A 139 -20.61 -10.61 -8.55
N LYS A 140 -21.82 -11.18 -8.50
CA LYS A 140 -22.89 -10.72 -7.62
C LYS A 140 -22.46 -10.80 -6.15
N VAL A 141 -21.92 -11.94 -5.71
CA VAL A 141 -21.43 -12.11 -4.33
C VAL A 141 -20.31 -11.11 -4.02
N ARG A 142 -19.31 -10.99 -4.91
CA ARG A 142 -18.23 -10.00 -4.72
C ARG A 142 -18.76 -8.57 -4.61
N SER A 143 -19.76 -8.21 -5.42
CA SER A 143 -20.33 -6.86 -5.41
C SER A 143 -21.12 -6.59 -4.14
N VAL A 144 -21.90 -7.57 -3.65
CA VAL A 144 -22.59 -7.46 -2.36
C VAL A 144 -21.59 -7.29 -1.22
N VAL A 145 -20.54 -8.13 -1.17
CA VAL A 145 -19.50 -8.03 -0.14
C VAL A 145 -18.76 -6.68 -0.22
N MET A 146 -18.45 -6.19 -1.42
CA MET A 146 -17.80 -4.90 -1.60
C MET A 146 -18.62 -3.75 -1.03
N TRP A 147 -19.91 -3.65 -1.38
CA TRP A 147 -20.77 -2.55 -0.92
C TRP A 147 -21.17 -2.67 0.55
N THR A 148 -21.37 -3.90 1.06
CA THR A 148 -21.60 -4.12 2.50
C THR A 148 -20.36 -3.77 3.32
N ALA A 149 -19.15 -4.06 2.85
CA ALA A 149 -17.91 -3.66 3.51
C ALA A 149 -17.74 -2.13 3.55
N LEU A 150 -18.11 -1.43 2.47
CA LEU A 150 -18.14 0.04 2.47
C LEU A 150 -19.18 0.58 3.46
N GLY A 151 -20.41 0.05 3.44
CA GLY A 151 -21.47 0.44 4.37
C GLY A 151 -21.09 0.20 5.82
N ALA A 152 -20.49 -0.95 6.13
CA ALA A 152 -19.98 -1.28 7.46
C ALA A 152 -18.86 -0.32 7.90
N ASN A 153 -17.93 0.03 7.00
CA ASN A 153 -16.90 1.02 7.29
C ASN A 153 -17.50 2.38 7.63
N LEU A 154 -18.43 2.86 6.81
CA LEU A 154 -19.08 4.16 7.04
C LEU A 154 -19.87 4.16 8.35
N ALA A 155 -20.63 3.11 8.63
CA ALA A 155 -21.37 2.97 9.88
C ALA A 155 -20.43 2.95 11.11
N LEU A 156 -19.34 2.19 11.04
CA LEU A 156 -18.33 2.12 12.11
C LEU A 156 -17.68 3.49 12.35
N MET A 157 -17.28 4.17 11.27
CA MET A 157 -16.68 5.50 11.35
C MET A 157 -17.65 6.56 11.88
N SER A 158 -18.91 6.53 11.45
CA SER A 158 -19.96 7.39 11.99
C SER A 158 -20.23 7.10 13.47
N ALA A 159 -20.20 5.84 13.90
CA ALA A 159 -20.33 5.48 15.29
C ALA A 159 -19.15 5.99 16.13
N PHE A 160 -17.92 5.90 15.63
CA PHE A 160 -16.76 6.50 16.30
C PHE A 160 -16.88 8.02 16.39
N THR A 161 -17.21 8.70 15.29
CA THR A 161 -17.45 10.15 15.32
C THR A 161 -18.51 10.52 16.35
N LEU A 162 -19.65 9.83 16.34
CA LEU A 162 -20.73 10.08 17.31
C LEU A 162 -20.24 9.87 18.75
N LEU A 163 -19.54 8.77 19.02
CA LEU A 163 -19.00 8.47 20.35
C LEU A 163 -18.05 9.59 20.82
N PHE A 164 -17.12 10.04 19.99
CA PHE A 164 -16.21 11.13 20.33
C PHE A 164 -16.92 12.48 20.50
N THR A 165 -18.01 12.73 19.76
CA THR A 165 -18.80 13.96 19.93
C THR A 165 -19.64 13.95 21.21
N LEU A 166 -20.15 12.79 21.63
CA LEU A 166 -20.98 12.65 22.83
C LEU A 166 -20.14 12.53 24.10
N PHE A 167 -18.95 11.94 23.97
CA PHE A 167 -17.99 11.74 25.06
C PHE A 167 -16.66 12.35 24.63
N PRO A 168 -16.57 13.69 24.59
CA PRO A 168 -15.31 14.35 24.31
C PRO A 168 -14.28 13.89 25.35
N ALA A 169 -13.13 13.44 24.88
CA ALA A 169 -11.98 13.29 25.76
C ALA A 169 -11.74 14.66 26.41
N GLY A 170 -11.53 14.70 27.72
CA GLY A 170 -11.15 15.94 28.41
C GLY A 170 -9.91 16.56 27.78
N ASP A 171 -9.58 17.80 28.19
CA ASP A 171 -8.40 18.49 27.66
C ASP A 171 -7.19 17.54 27.65
N PRO A 172 -6.50 17.39 26.50
CA PRO A 172 -5.33 16.53 26.44
C PRO A 172 -4.37 16.99 27.53
N ALA A 173 -4.02 16.08 28.44
CA ALA A 173 -2.94 16.33 29.38
C ALA A 173 -1.74 16.84 28.57
N PRO A 174 -0.96 17.83 29.09
CA PRO A 174 0.20 18.34 28.36
C PRO A 174 1.02 17.15 27.86
N ALA A 175 1.36 17.17 26.57
CA ALA A 175 2.03 16.09 25.86
C ALA A 175 3.37 15.78 26.54
N THR A 176 3.30 14.95 27.57
CA THR A 176 4.45 14.40 28.27
C THR A 176 4.84 13.18 27.47
N VAL A 177 6.10 13.14 27.05
CA VAL A 177 6.63 12.01 26.30
C VAL A 177 6.42 10.76 27.17
N GLY A 178 5.52 9.88 26.73
CA GLY A 178 5.14 8.70 27.52
C GLY A 178 6.32 7.75 27.68
N ALA A 179 6.28 6.88 28.70
CA ALA A 179 7.34 5.88 28.91
C ALA A 179 7.63 5.03 27.64
N GLN A 180 6.58 4.72 26.88
CA GLN A 180 6.69 4.01 25.60
C GLN A 180 7.37 4.86 24.51
N GLU A 181 7.09 6.16 24.46
CA GLU A 181 7.70 7.07 23.49
C GLU A 181 9.18 7.30 23.80
N LEU A 182 9.52 7.49 25.08
CA LEU A 182 10.89 7.58 25.57
C LEU A 182 11.69 6.32 25.21
N LEU A 183 11.09 5.13 25.30
CA LEU A 183 11.74 3.89 24.89
C LEU A 183 12.16 3.90 23.41
N PHE A 184 11.36 4.48 22.52
CA PHE A 184 11.74 4.57 21.10
C PHE A 184 12.78 5.66 20.82
N ILE A 185 12.79 6.72 21.64
CA ILE A 185 13.74 7.84 21.54
C ILE A 185 15.11 7.47 22.11
N GLU A 186 15.18 6.77 23.24
CA GLU A 186 16.42 6.54 24.01
C GLU A 186 16.78 5.06 24.18
N GLY A 187 15.80 4.16 24.06
CA GLY A 187 15.97 2.74 24.38
C GLY A 187 16.75 1.94 23.33
N SER A 188 17.27 0.79 23.76
CA SER A 188 18.05 -0.11 22.91
C SER A 188 17.16 -0.88 21.91
N TYR A 189 17.75 -1.38 20.82
CA TYR A 189 17.01 -2.16 19.83
C TYR A 189 16.31 -3.40 20.43
N PRO A 190 16.97 -4.23 21.26
CA PRO A 190 16.31 -5.34 21.94
C PRO A 190 15.10 -4.92 22.78
N ASP A 191 15.19 -3.81 23.52
CA ASP A 191 14.08 -3.34 24.35
C ASP A 191 12.90 -2.90 23.48
N GLN A 192 13.16 -2.22 22.37
CA GLN A 192 12.13 -1.85 21.41
C GLN A 192 11.47 -3.06 20.74
N VAL A 193 12.24 -4.14 20.48
CA VAL A 193 11.69 -5.40 19.97
C VAL A 193 10.83 -6.09 21.03
N ALA A 194 11.30 -6.11 22.29
CA ALA A 194 10.55 -6.67 23.41
C ALA A 194 9.21 -5.95 23.60
N GLU A 195 9.19 -4.62 23.52
CA GLU A 195 7.97 -3.81 23.58
C GLU A 195 6.99 -4.13 22.45
N ARG A 196 7.48 -4.27 21.21
CA ARG A 196 6.60 -4.65 20.07
C ARG A 196 6.09 -6.09 20.19
N TRP A 197 6.85 -6.98 20.83
CA TRP A 197 6.46 -8.35 21.09
C TRP A 197 5.38 -8.45 22.18
N THR A 198 5.57 -7.78 23.32
CA THR A 198 4.60 -7.77 24.43
C THR A 198 3.31 -7.06 24.04
N GLY A 199 3.43 -5.94 23.32
CA GLY A 199 2.30 -5.19 22.75
C GLY A 199 1.73 -5.78 21.46
N PHE A 200 2.18 -6.95 21.02
CA PHE A 200 1.90 -7.45 19.66
C PHE A 200 0.41 -7.58 19.38
N PHE A 201 -0.38 -8.12 20.30
CA PHE A 201 -1.83 -8.30 20.09
C PHE A 201 -2.63 -7.02 20.36
N GLY A 202 -2.22 -6.23 21.35
CA GLY A 202 -2.91 -4.98 21.72
C GLY A 202 -2.93 -3.96 20.58
N THR A 203 -1.85 -3.91 19.79
CA THR A 203 -1.72 -3.00 18.64
C THR A 203 -2.43 -3.46 17.36
N ARG A 204 -3.15 -4.60 17.38
CA ARG A 204 -3.84 -5.15 16.17
C ARG A 204 -5.29 -4.74 16.03
N ALA A 205 -5.86 -4.04 17.02
CA ALA A 205 -7.23 -3.54 16.92
C ALA A 205 -7.44 -2.68 15.66
N GLU A 206 -6.43 -1.91 15.25
CA GLU A 206 -6.48 -1.12 14.01
C GLU A 206 -6.71 -1.97 12.76
N ILE A 207 -6.16 -3.18 12.69
CA ILE A 207 -6.39 -4.10 11.56
C ILE A 207 -7.87 -4.44 11.45
N LEU A 208 -8.55 -4.70 12.57
CA LEU A 208 -9.97 -5.03 12.60
C LEU A 208 -10.82 -3.83 12.18
N VAL A 209 -10.48 -2.63 12.66
CA VAL A 209 -11.16 -1.38 12.30
C VAL A 209 -10.98 -1.05 10.81
N ALA A 210 -9.78 -1.28 10.26
CA ALA A 210 -9.48 -1.01 8.86
C ALA A 210 -9.98 -2.09 7.88
N LEU A 211 -10.29 -3.29 8.37
CA LEU A 211 -10.64 -4.46 7.55
C LEU A 211 -11.79 -4.20 6.57
N PRO A 212 -12.93 -3.57 6.95
CA PRO A 212 -14.02 -3.32 6.01
C PRO A 212 -13.60 -2.42 4.84
N MET A 213 -12.85 -1.36 5.12
CA MET A 213 -12.35 -0.46 4.07
C MET A 213 -11.33 -1.17 3.18
N CYS A 214 -10.41 -1.94 3.76
CA CYS A 214 -9.46 -2.76 3.00
C CYS A 214 -10.19 -3.73 2.06
N LEU A 215 -11.22 -4.42 2.55
CA LEU A 215 -11.99 -5.36 1.76
C LEU A 215 -12.71 -4.66 0.59
N PHE A 216 -13.31 -3.50 0.85
CA PHE A 216 -13.90 -2.65 -0.20
C PHE A 216 -12.86 -2.30 -1.27
N LEU A 217 -11.71 -1.76 -0.88
CA LEU A 217 -10.67 -1.30 -1.79
C LEU A 217 -10.03 -2.43 -2.61
N PHE A 218 -9.81 -3.59 -1.99
CA PHE A 218 -9.31 -4.77 -2.70
C PHE A 218 -10.31 -5.22 -3.77
N LEU A 219 -11.59 -5.32 -3.43
CA LEU A 219 -12.64 -5.71 -4.37
C LEU A 219 -12.88 -4.65 -5.44
N LEU A 220 -12.76 -3.37 -5.11
CA LEU A 220 -12.78 -2.27 -6.07
C LEU A 220 -11.62 -2.41 -7.07
N GLY A 221 -10.41 -2.72 -6.58
CA GLY A 221 -9.26 -3.02 -7.42
C GLY A 221 -9.51 -4.20 -8.36
N VAL A 222 -10.09 -5.30 -7.86
CA VAL A 222 -10.50 -6.44 -8.68
C VAL A 222 -11.50 -6.01 -9.75
N ARG A 223 -12.50 -5.20 -9.41
CA ARG A 223 -13.55 -4.71 -10.33
C ARG A 223 -12.98 -3.80 -11.41
N LEU A 224 -12.11 -2.86 -11.05
CA LEU A 224 -11.42 -1.96 -11.99
C LEU A 224 -10.48 -2.71 -12.94
N TYR A 225 -9.76 -3.72 -12.43
CA TYR A 225 -8.92 -4.55 -13.29
C TYR A 225 -9.76 -5.33 -14.31
N ARG A 226 -10.87 -5.95 -13.87
CA ARG A 226 -11.74 -6.74 -14.76
C ARG A 226 -12.55 -5.90 -15.75
N SER A 227 -12.76 -4.62 -15.47
CA SER A 227 -13.44 -3.70 -16.39
C SER A 227 -12.54 -3.19 -17.52
N GLY A 228 -11.23 -3.49 -17.48
CA GLY A 228 -10.24 -3.05 -18.46
C GLY A 228 -9.75 -1.62 -18.23
N ALA A 229 -9.90 -1.07 -17.01
CA ALA A 229 -9.49 0.31 -16.70
C ALA A 229 -8.01 0.61 -17.00
N PHE A 230 -7.15 -0.41 -16.90
CA PHE A 230 -5.70 -0.29 -17.06
C PHE A 230 -5.20 -0.75 -18.43
N ASP A 231 -6.11 -1.18 -19.31
CA ASP A 231 -5.75 -1.58 -20.67
C ASP A 231 -5.53 -0.34 -21.55
N ASP A 232 -4.68 -0.47 -22.56
CA ASP A 232 -4.45 0.58 -23.57
C ASP A 232 -5.55 0.54 -24.65
N THR A 233 -6.80 0.72 -24.21
CA THR A 233 -7.98 0.74 -25.08
C THR A 233 -8.75 2.04 -24.88
N ALA A 234 -9.60 2.41 -25.85
CA ALA A 234 -10.49 3.56 -25.72
C ALA A 234 -11.39 3.45 -24.46
N ARG A 235 -11.87 2.24 -24.17
CA ARG A 235 -12.64 1.94 -22.95
C ARG A 235 -11.80 2.17 -21.68
N GLY A 236 -10.56 1.68 -21.65
CA GLY A 236 -9.65 1.90 -20.52
C GLY A 236 -9.40 3.39 -20.28
N ARG A 237 -9.09 4.15 -21.34
CA ARG A 237 -8.93 5.62 -21.28
C ARG A 237 -10.19 6.33 -20.78
N LEU A 238 -11.37 5.93 -21.24
CA LEU A 238 -12.64 6.49 -20.77
C LEU A 238 -12.86 6.26 -19.26
N ILE A 239 -12.59 5.04 -18.78
CA ILE A 239 -12.70 4.73 -17.35
C ILE A 239 -11.72 5.61 -16.55
N ARG A 240 -10.45 5.69 -16.97
CA ARG A 240 -9.45 6.54 -16.30
C ARG A 240 -9.82 8.02 -16.32
N GLY A 241 -10.39 8.51 -17.42
CA GLY A 241 -10.92 9.88 -17.53
C GLY A 241 -12.05 10.14 -16.54
N ARG A 242 -12.96 9.18 -16.33
CA ARG A 242 -14.01 9.28 -15.30
C ARG A 242 -13.42 9.25 -13.88
N LEU A 243 -12.44 8.38 -13.62
CA LEU A 243 -11.77 8.33 -12.31
C LEU A 243 -11.04 9.66 -12.04
N LEU A 244 -10.40 10.25 -13.05
CA LEU A 244 -9.78 11.57 -12.97
C LEU A 244 -10.82 12.65 -12.66
N ALA A 245 -11.91 12.70 -13.43
CA ALA A 245 -12.94 13.71 -13.29
C ALA A 245 -13.65 13.65 -11.93
N TRP A 246 -14.09 12.45 -11.49
CA TRP A 246 -14.74 12.30 -10.19
C TRP A 246 -13.74 12.43 -9.03
N GLY A 247 -12.56 11.84 -9.16
CA GLY A 247 -11.58 11.83 -8.08
C GLY A 247 -10.94 13.18 -7.82
N LEU A 248 -10.54 13.92 -8.86
CA LEU A 248 -10.04 15.29 -8.68
C LEU A 248 -11.17 16.31 -8.59
N GLY A 249 -12.24 16.17 -9.38
CA GLY A 249 -13.33 17.15 -9.42
C GLY A 249 -14.19 17.15 -8.16
N LEU A 250 -14.49 15.97 -7.59
CA LEU A 250 -15.27 15.84 -6.35
C LEU A 250 -14.41 15.45 -5.15
N GLY A 251 -13.45 14.53 -5.33
CA GLY A 251 -12.61 14.06 -4.22
C GLY A 251 -11.68 15.13 -3.65
N LEU A 252 -11.13 16.03 -4.48
CA LEU A 252 -10.26 17.10 -3.99
C LEU A 252 -11.03 18.14 -3.15
N PRO A 253 -12.15 18.73 -3.62
CA PRO A 253 -12.93 19.64 -2.78
C PRO A 253 -13.39 19.00 -1.47
N LEU A 254 -13.84 17.74 -1.50
CA LEU A 254 -14.25 17.03 -0.28
C LEU A 254 -13.08 16.82 0.69
N CYS A 255 -11.88 16.50 0.21
CA CYS A 255 -10.71 16.39 1.09
C CYS A 255 -10.28 17.74 1.66
N VAL A 256 -10.38 18.82 0.89
CA VAL A 256 -10.10 20.19 1.37
C VAL A 256 -11.10 20.57 2.45
N LEU A 257 -12.41 20.39 2.20
CA LEU A 257 -13.47 20.64 3.18
C LEU A 257 -13.29 19.78 4.43
N GLY A 258 -13.01 18.49 4.27
CA GLY A 258 -12.79 17.57 5.37
C GLY A 258 -11.49 17.78 6.14
N SER A 259 -10.54 18.56 5.61
CA SER A 259 -9.36 19.03 6.34
C SER A 259 -9.62 20.32 7.10
N ALA A 260 -10.56 21.14 6.61
CA ALA A 260 -10.92 22.42 7.21
C ALA A 260 -11.98 22.29 8.33
N ILE A 261 -12.78 21.23 8.30
CA ILE A 261 -13.89 20.99 9.25
C ILE A 261 -13.54 19.74 10.08
N SER A 262 -13.25 19.94 11.37
CA SER A 262 -12.77 18.90 12.29
C SER A 262 -13.75 17.72 12.40
N GLU A 263 -15.05 17.99 12.41
CA GLU A 263 -16.13 17.00 12.50
C GLU A 263 -16.17 16.07 11.27
N LEU A 264 -15.64 16.53 10.14
CA LEU A 264 -15.52 15.75 8.92
C LEU A 264 -14.20 14.98 8.84
N GLY A 265 -13.32 15.07 9.84
CA GLY A 265 -12.00 14.43 9.83
C GLY A 265 -12.07 12.90 9.61
N THR A 266 -13.02 12.22 10.24
CA THR A 266 -13.22 10.78 10.03
C THR A 266 -13.67 10.46 8.60
N ALA A 267 -14.62 11.24 8.06
CA ALA A 267 -15.09 11.10 6.68
C ALA A 267 -13.98 11.43 5.68
N HIS A 268 -13.13 12.41 5.97
CA HIS A 268 -11.97 12.75 5.18
C HIS A 268 -10.98 11.58 5.07
N ARG A 269 -10.58 11.00 6.22
CA ARG A 269 -9.59 9.92 6.26
C ARG A 269 -10.11 8.65 5.57
N TYR A 270 -11.37 8.29 5.77
CA TYR A 270 -11.88 6.97 5.38
C TYR A 270 -12.83 6.94 4.18
N ALA A 271 -13.36 8.08 3.73
CA ALA A 271 -14.23 8.14 2.55
C ALA A 271 -13.66 9.06 1.45
N PHE A 272 -13.44 10.33 1.76
CA PHE A 272 -13.03 11.33 0.76
C PHE A 272 -11.65 11.01 0.17
N SER A 273 -10.72 10.54 1.02
CA SER A 273 -9.39 10.09 0.59
C SER A 273 -9.45 8.92 -0.40
N GLY A 274 -10.44 8.02 -0.27
CA GLY A 274 -10.66 6.94 -1.22
C GLY A 274 -11.11 7.45 -2.60
N LEU A 275 -11.95 8.49 -2.63
CA LEU A 275 -12.39 9.12 -3.87
C LEU A 275 -11.25 9.88 -4.55
N LEU A 276 -10.48 10.67 -3.81
CA LEU A 276 -9.32 11.39 -4.35
C LEU A 276 -8.23 10.43 -4.84
N MET A 277 -8.04 9.28 -4.17
CA MET A 277 -7.16 8.22 -4.64
C MET A 277 -7.54 7.71 -6.05
N LEU A 278 -8.83 7.59 -6.37
CA LEU A 278 -9.27 7.27 -7.74
C LEU A 278 -8.86 8.36 -8.74
N GLY A 279 -8.86 9.62 -8.30
CA GLY A 279 -8.32 10.75 -9.05
C GLY A 279 -6.84 10.56 -9.37
N TYR A 280 -6.03 10.09 -8.42
CA TYR A 280 -4.61 9.78 -8.64
C TYR A 280 -4.41 8.63 -9.62
N VAL A 281 -5.29 7.63 -9.61
CA VAL A 281 -5.28 6.54 -10.62
C VAL A 281 -5.54 7.10 -12.01
N GLY A 282 -6.59 7.92 -12.15
CA GLY A 282 -6.94 8.58 -13.41
C GLY A 282 -5.83 9.50 -13.91
N LEU A 283 -5.26 10.31 -13.02
CA LEU A 283 -4.18 11.27 -13.31
C LEU A 283 -2.92 10.55 -13.76
N THR A 284 -2.54 9.47 -13.07
CA THR A 284 -1.39 8.66 -13.46
C THR A 284 -1.57 8.08 -14.86
N GLY A 285 -2.77 7.57 -15.17
CA GLY A 285 -3.08 7.08 -16.51
C GLY A 285 -2.98 8.17 -17.57
N TRP A 286 -3.58 9.33 -17.32
CA TRP A 286 -3.54 10.47 -18.23
C TRP A 286 -2.10 10.97 -18.46
N LEU A 287 -1.30 11.08 -17.41
CA LEU A 287 0.11 11.46 -17.50
C LEU A 287 0.93 10.44 -18.29
N LEU A 288 0.71 9.13 -18.08
CA LEU A 288 1.41 8.08 -18.82
C LEU A 288 1.02 8.08 -20.30
N ASP A 289 -0.25 8.28 -20.62
CA ASP A 289 -0.72 8.38 -22.00
C ASP A 289 -0.07 9.58 -22.71
N ARG A 290 0.05 10.73 -22.02
CA ARG A 290 0.65 11.96 -22.57
C ARG A 290 2.18 11.90 -22.67
N ALA A 291 2.85 11.30 -21.69
CA ALA A 291 4.30 11.08 -21.69
C ALA A 291 4.74 9.87 -22.55
N ARG A 292 3.80 9.18 -23.21
CA ARG A 292 4.02 7.91 -23.94
C ARG A 292 4.75 6.86 -23.10
N GLY A 293 4.47 6.82 -21.80
CA GLY A 293 5.07 5.89 -20.84
C GLY A 293 6.60 6.01 -20.70
N ASN A 294 7.21 7.11 -21.14
CA ASN A 294 8.65 7.27 -21.15
C ASN A 294 9.09 8.36 -20.16
N GLY A 295 10.39 8.40 -19.87
CA GLY A 295 11.00 9.42 -19.01
C GLY A 295 11.56 8.88 -17.69
N GLN A 296 12.35 9.73 -17.05
CA GLN A 296 13.14 9.34 -15.89
C GLN A 296 12.27 9.03 -14.66
N VAL A 297 11.24 9.85 -14.41
CA VAL A 297 10.30 9.65 -13.30
C VAL A 297 9.53 8.33 -13.44
N VAL A 298 9.01 8.05 -14.65
CA VAL A 298 8.30 6.78 -14.93
C VAL A 298 9.19 5.57 -14.69
N ARG A 299 10.46 5.62 -15.14
CA ARG A 299 11.44 4.55 -14.90
C ARG A 299 11.73 4.36 -13.41
N SER A 300 11.87 5.45 -12.66
CA SER A 300 12.09 5.41 -11.21
C SER A 300 10.91 4.80 -10.47
N LEU A 301 9.69 5.30 -10.70
CA LEU A 301 8.47 4.79 -10.07
C LEU A 301 8.20 3.33 -10.42
N ARG A 302 8.43 2.95 -11.68
CA ARG A 302 8.33 1.56 -12.13
C ARG A 302 9.32 0.66 -11.38
N ALA A 303 10.56 1.10 -11.18
CA ALA A 303 11.56 0.30 -10.47
C ALA A 303 11.14 0.06 -9.00
N VAL A 304 10.69 1.11 -8.32
CA VAL A 304 10.16 1.02 -6.95
C VAL A 304 8.94 0.09 -6.90
N GLY A 305 7.96 0.27 -7.79
CA GLY A 305 6.75 -0.56 -7.77
C GLY A 305 6.97 -2.04 -8.12
N ARG A 306 8.03 -2.37 -8.88
CA ARG A 306 8.44 -3.76 -9.13
C ARG A 306 9.10 -4.42 -7.92
N THR A 307 9.57 -3.63 -6.97
CA THR A 307 10.27 -4.04 -5.75
C THR A 307 9.54 -3.52 -4.51
N ALA A 308 8.21 -3.39 -4.59
CA ALA A 308 7.40 -2.68 -3.62
C ALA A 308 7.48 -3.24 -2.20
N LEU A 309 7.55 -4.57 -2.02
CA LEU A 309 7.68 -5.17 -0.68
C LEU A 309 9.06 -4.88 -0.10
N THR A 310 10.12 -5.04 -0.91
CA THR A 310 11.48 -4.69 -0.48
C THR A 310 11.56 -3.21 -0.12
N CYS A 311 11.05 -2.32 -0.97
CA CYS A 311 11.08 -0.88 -0.71
C CYS A 311 10.26 -0.50 0.53
N TYR A 312 9.11 -1.14 0.75
CA TYR A 312 8.30 -0.91 1.95
C TYR A 312 9.06 -1.30 3.23
N VAL A 313 9.67 -2.48 3.28
CA VAL A 313 10.47 -2.88 4.45
C VAL A 313 11.69 -1.99 4.61
N LEU A 314 12.40 -1.70 3.51
CA LEU A 314 13.60 -0.87 3.54
C LEU A 314 13.30 0.56 4.00
N GLN A 315 12.16 1.16 3.63
CA GLN A 315 11.82 2.50 4.07
C GLN A 315 11.58 2.57 5.59
N ASN A 316 11.00 1.53 6.19
CA ASN A 316 10.75 1.45 7.63
C ASN A 316 12.03 1.11 8.40
N LEU A 317 12.91 0.27 7.83
CA LEU A 317 14.25 0.04 8.36
C LEU A 317 15.06 1.35 8.37
N LEU A 318 15.08 2.09 7.27
CA LEU A 318 15.79 3.37 7.20
C LEU A 318 15.17 4.41 8.14
N GLY A 319 13.84 4.48 8.23
CA GLY A 319 13.14 5.33 9.19
C GLY A 319 13.54 5.02 10.63
N SER A 320 13.50 3.74 11.03
CA SER A 320 13.92 3.34 12.38
C SER A 320 15.39 3.62 12.68
N VAL A 321 16.30 3.35 11.73
CA VAL A 321 17.73 3.69 11.88
C VAL A 321 17.95 5.19 12.00
N ILE A 322 17.22 6.02 11.25
CA ILE A 322 17.42 7.47 11.27
C ILE A 322 16.84 8.09 12.55
N PHE A 323 15.64 7.69 12.96
CA PHE A 323 14.91 8.40 14.01
C PHE A 323 15.04 7.77 15.39
N TYR A 324 15.07 6.45 15.52
CA TYR A 324 15.08 5.81 16.85
C TYR A 324 16.46 5.86 17.52
N GLY A 325 16.46 5.79 18.85
CA GLY A 325 17.66 5.90 19.70
C GLY A 325 18.75 4.87 19.43
N TRP A 326 18.38 3.66 18.99
CA TRP A 326 19.35 2.61 18.65
C TRP A 326 20.16 2.89 17.35
N GLY A 327 19.74 3.88 16.55
CA GLY A 327 20.38 4.27 15.31
C GLY A 327 21.06 5.63 15.42
N LEU A 328 20.58 6.62 14.65
CA LEU A 328 21.09 7.99 14.66
C LEU A 328 20.40 8.88 15.72
N GLY A 329 19.30 8.42 16.33
CA GLY A 329 18.63 9.13 17.43
C GLY A 329 18.00 10.48 17.05
N LEU A 330 17.67 10.70 15.77
CA LEU A 330 17.18 12.00 15.31
C LEU A 330 15.87 12.43 15.98
N ALA A 331 15.02 11.48 16.41
CA ALA A 331 13.81 11.82 17.16
C ALA A 331 14.13 12.54 18.47
N GLY A 332 15.15 12.10 19.20
CA GLY A 332 15.58 12.72 20.48
C GLY A 332 16.11 14.13 20.31
N VAL A 333 16.87 14.37 19.24
CA VAL A 333 17.39 15.71 18.90
C VAL A 333 16.25 16.70 18.58
N LEU A 334 15.15 16.20 18.02
CA LEU A 334 14.01 17.02 17.63
C LEU A 334 13.01 17.26 18.77
N VAL A 335 13.17 16.61 19.93
CA VAL A 335 12.34 16.88 21.11
C VAL A 335 12.55 18.32 21.56
N GLY A 336 11.48 19.10 21.58
CA GLY A 336 11.52 20.52 21.95
C GLY A 336 12.13 21.45 20.89
N ALA A 337 12.47 20.95 19.71
CA ALA A 337 12.95 21.76 18.60
C ALA A 337 11.84 22.62 17.98
N ASP A 338 12.23 23.71 17.31
CA ASP A 338 11.30 24.57 16.59
C ASP A 338 10.50 23.79 15.51
N PRO A 339 9.17 23.97 15.42
CA PRO A 339 8.30 23.42 14.38
C PRO A 339 8.86 23.40 12.96
N THR A 340 9.52 24.48 12.55
CA THR A 340 10.07 24.66 11.20
C THR A 340 11.30 23.79 11.01
N VAL A 341 12.14 23.67 12.04
CA VAL A 341 13.32 22.80 12.05
C VAL A 341 12.90 21.34 12.00
N VAL A 342 11.88 20.95 12.78
CA VAL A 342 11.31 19.59 12.73
C VAL A 342 10.80 19.29 11.32
N ALA A 343 9.97 20.18 10.75
CA ALA A 343 9.43 20.02 9.41
C ALA A 343 10.52 19.88 8.33
N ALA A 344 11.51 20.78 8.34
CA ALA A 344 12.61 20.75 7.37
C ALA A 344 13.46 19.47 7.50
N THR A 345 13.74 19.05 8.73
CA THR A 345 14.53 17.84 9.01
C THR A 345 13.79 16.58 8.55
N VAL A 346 12.48 16.47 8.84
CA VAL A 346 11.66 15.34 8.40
C VAL A 346 11.53 15.33 6.87
N ALA A 347 11.35 16.49 6.24
CA ALA A 347 11.33 16.61 4.77
C ALA A 347 12.66 16.16 4.13
N ALA A 348 13.79 16.56 4.72
CA ALA A 348 15.11 16.13 4.28
C ALA A 348 15.30 14.61 4.43
N ALA A 349 14.88 14.04 5.56
CA ALA A 349 14.91 12.60 5.80
C ALA A 349 14.04 11.84 4.80
N TYR A 350 12.82 12.32 4.52
CA TYR A 350 11.94 11.76 3.49
C TYR A 350 12.63 11.74 2.12
N CYS A 351 13.18 12.88 1.69
CA CYS A 351 13.86 12.99 0.40
C CYS A 351 15.09 12.07 0.32
N ALA A 352 15.87 11.97 1.39
CA ALA A 352 17.03 11.09 1.47
C ALA A 352 16.63 9.61 1.34
N ILE A 353 15.65 9.16 2.14
CA ILE A 353 15.15 7.78 2.08
C ILE A 353 14.56 7.50 0.69
N ALA A 354 13.71 8.38 0.16
CA ALA A 354 13.11 8.21 -1.17
C ALA A 354 14.17 8.11 -2.28
N LEU A 355 15.23 8.91 -2.22
CA LEU A 355 16.35 8.84 -3.15
C LEU A 355 17.10 7.51 -3.05
N ILE A 356 17.36 7.02 -1.83
CA ILE A 356 17.96 5.71 -1.59
C ILE A 356 17.08 4.61 -2.20
N LEU A 357 15.77 4.61 -1.91
CA LEU A 357 14.83 3.61 -2.43
C LEU A 357 14.81 3.59 -3.96
N VAL A 358 14.70 4.76 -4.59
CA VAL A 358 14.68 4.88 -6.06
C VAL A 358 16.00 4.40 -6.66
N THR A 359 17.12 4.79 -6.09
CA THR A 359 18.45 4.45 -6.61
C THR A 359 18.73 2.96 -6.45
N ALA A 360 18.48 2.39 -5.26
CA ALA A 360 18.60 0.97 -4.98
C ALA A 360 17.68 0.14 -5.89
N ALA A 361 16.40 0.53 -6.02
CA ALA A 361 15.44 -0.17 -6.87
C ALA A 361 15.86 -0.16 -8.35
N ARG A 362 16.39 0.98 -8.85
CA ARG A 362 16.88 1.10 -10.23
C ARG A 362 18.13 0.26 -10.46
N MET A 363 19.11 0.32 -9.56
CA MET A 363 20.34 -0.47 -9.67
C MET A 363 20.04 -1.97 -9.61
N TRP A 364 19.18 -2.37 -8.69
CA TRP A 364 18.75 -3.76 -8.53
C TRP A 364 17.98 -4.27 -9.77
N SER A 365 17.03 -3.47 -10.27
CA SER A 365 16.20 -3.85 -11.42
C SER A 365 16.97 -3.99 -12.74
N ARG A 366 18.23 -3.53 -12.82
CA ARG A 366 19.12 -3.79 -13.96
C ARG A 366 19.57 -5.26 -14.02
N ARG A 367 19.67 -5.92 -12.86
CA ARG A 367 20.20 -7.29 -12.74
C ARG A 367 19.12 -8.32 -12.43
N PHE A 368 18.09 -7.94 -11.67
CA PHE A 368 17.09 -8.86 -11.14
C PHE A 368 15.66 -8.46 -11.49
N ALA A 369 14.81 -9.45 -11.75
CA ALA A 369 13.42 -9.21 -12.16
C ALA A 369 12.48 -8.86 -10.99
N ARG A 370 12.82 -9.23 -9.76
CA ARG A 370 12.06 -9.05 -8.51
C ARG A 370 12.98 -8.49 -7.43
N GLY A 371 12.42 -7.83 -6.42
CA GLY A 371 13.20 -7.38 -5.27
C GLY A 371 13.74 -8.55 -4.42
N PRO A 372 14.70 -8.29 -3.54
CA PRO A 372 15.25 -9.28 -2.61
C PRO A 372 14.17 -10.04 -1.82
N LEU A 373 13.29 -9.34 -1.10
CA LEU A 373 12.25 -9.98 -0.29
C LEU A 373 11.27 -10.75 -1.17
N GLU A 374 10.82 -10.15 -2.28
CA GLU A 374 9.95 -10.83 -3.23
C GLU A 374 10.58 -12.09 -3.84
N SER A 375 11.92 -12.12 -3.95
CA SER A 375 12.66 -13.29 -4.43
C SER A 375 12.73 -14.38 -3.37
N VAL A 376 12.90 -14.01 -2.10
CA VAL A 376 12.82 -14.94 -0.96
C VAL A 376 11.44 -15.57 -0.88
N SER A 377 10.36 -14.77 -0.83
CA SER A 377 8.99 -15.32 -0.76
C SER A 377 8.68 -16.20 -1.97
N ALA A 378 9.18 -15.85 -3.16
CA ALA A 378 9.02 -16.67 -4.35
C ALA A 378 9.77 -18.01 -4.29
N ARG A 379 10.97 -18.05 -3.70
CA ARG A 379 11.73 -19.29 -3.50
C ARG A 379 11.05 -20.17 -2.46
N VAL A 380 10.63 -19.61 -1.33
CA VAL A 380 9.88 -20.34 -0.29
C VAL A 380 8.59 -20.92 -0.87
N LEU A 381 7.85 -20.14 -1.68
CA LEU A 381 6.63 -20.62 -2.33
C LEU A 381 6.88 -21.76 -3.32
N ALA A 382 8.06 -21.80 -3.95
CA ALA A 382 8.42 -22.86 -4.89
C ALA A 382 8.67 -24.21 -4.20
N LEU A 383 9.08 -24.20 -2.92
CA LEU A 383 9.26 -25.40 -2.10
C LEU A 383 7.94 -26.03 -1.67
N LEU A 384 6.83 -25.28 -1.69
CA LEU A 384 5.53 -25.79 -1.29
C LEU A 384 4.91 -26.67 -2.40
N PRO A 385 4.36 -27.84 -2.06
CA PRO A 385 3.77 -28.77 -3.03
C PRO A 385 2.53 -28.14 -3.69
N GLU A 386 2.43 -28.25 -5.02
CA GLU A 386 1.19 -27.96 -5.73
C GLU A 386 0.25 -29.13 -5.49
N ARG A 387 -0.72 -28.98 -4.58
CA ARG A 387 -1.87 -29.90 -4.54
C ARG A 387 -2.58 -29.78 -5.90
N ARG A 388 -2.51 -30.85 -6.69
CA ARG A 388 -3.16 -30.97 -8.00
C ARG A 388 -4.66 -30.99 -7.86
#